data_AF-A0A918C4P0-F1
#
_entry.id   AF-A0A918C4P0-F1
#
_cell.length_a   1.000
_cell.length_b   1.000
_cell.length_c   1.000
_cell.angle_alpha   90.00
_cell.angle_beta   90.00
_cell.angle_gamma   90.00
#
_symmetry.space_group_name_H-M   'P 1'
#
loop_
_entity.id
_entity.type
_entity.pdbx_description
1 polymer ?
#
loop_
_entity_poly.entity_id
_entity_poly.type
_entity_poly.pdbx_seq_one_letter_code
_entity_poly.pdbx_strand_id
1 'polypeptide(L)'
;MTRSLSFVSKFARFNTVSLGLLTLTLSLAACGSQAPATPSTSTGAASTDSNTVDFGYDGQDHSWTAPDTSLSALALGAGSNTLSYENWTAASNGWGPIEKDMSVGGNAAGDGKTLTLAGKTYAHGFGAHANSSMTFNLGAQCASFTSDIGVDDEVGDRGSVVFQVYGDGSKLYDSGVMTGASATKTLTVSVAGVKELKLVVTDSGNGNANDHADWASPTLLNCTAGSTPVTPPVTSPAPPSGNIQYSGPIVITKGGTYSGNWESTINKAAVLIQTSEPVTIINSNIRSRGNLISGFNYNLTVLNTRGYALNPNVAGKSAGRAVNAEELLNLDVENSYFEGTTGIYARQFKGNSSAGQTIKILRNQFRNTDGRQSDGNGGYLAKWDVVQAVLFNNVQRVPNVEIAWNEIMNEPGKSRTEENINFYVSSGTPGSPMRIHDNYIQGAYNLDPVNDSNYPGGGILLGDGLVTDPLNSGFTRVYNNQVVGTTNHGIAIDGGTDNQVYNNRLISSGRLPNGQRIAAANVGVYVWDLNGGSKLATPTFGNNRMADNVIGWTRVAANGTTSNNASWLPDCGLRGTVCSNNQDIGTMTLSNEQQEYQSWQAKLSSSNVKVGP
;
A
#
# COMPACT_ATOMS: atom_id res chain seq x y z
N MET A 1 -14.51 -21.38 -20.21
CA MET A 1 -13.89 -22.46 -19.41
C MET A 1 -13.96 -22.05 -17.95
N THR A 2 -14.89 -22.66 -17.22
CA THR A 2 -15.35 -22.28 -15.87
C THR A 2 -15.17 -23.47 -14.93
N ARG A 3 -14.27 -23.36 -13.95
CA ARG A 3 -14.08 -24.23 -12.75
C ARG A 3 -13.20 -23.42 -11.79
N SER A 4 -13.31 -23.38 -10.47
CA SER A 4 -14.22 -23.92 -9.46
C SER A 4 -13.81 -23.23 -8.14
N LEU A 5 -14.66 -22.42 -7.53
CA LEU A 5 -14.51 -21.94 -6.14
C LEU A 5 -15.67 -22.56 -5.38
N SER A 6 -15.40 -23.54 -4.52
CA SER A 6 -16.42 -24.22 -3.70
C SER A 6 -15.87 -24.50 -2.30
N PHE A 7 -16.80 -24.61 -1.34
CA PHE A 7 -16.69 -24.75 0.11
C PHE A 7 -16.62 -23.38 0.81
N VAL A 8 -17.69 -22.89 1.44
CA VAL A 8 -18.31 -23.45 2.65
C VAL A 8 -19.86 -23.36 2.63
N SER A 9 -20.54 -24.48 2.89
CA SER A 9 -21.74 -24.60 3.78
C SER A 9 -22.51 -25.91 3.51
N LYS A 10 -22.67 -26.72 4.56
CA LYS A 10 -23.61 -27.84 4.62
C LYS A 10 -24.69 -27.48 5.65
N PHE A 11 -25.91 -27.93 5.39
CA PHE A 11 -27.18 -27.74 6.13
C PHE A 11 -27.86 -26.39 5.82
N ALA A 12 -29.12 -26.27 5.36
CA ALA A 12 -30.32 -27.08 5.59
C ALA A 12 -31.33 -27.04 4.41
N ARG A 13 -32.36 -27.88 4.50
CA ARG A 13 -33.34 -28.29 3.47
C ARG A 13 -34.43 -27.26 3.13
N PHE A 14 -34.92 -27.37 1.89
CA PHE A 14 -36.02 -26.64 1.24
C PHE A 14 -37.40 -26.74 1.93
N ASN A 15 -38.21 -25.69 1.77
CA ASN A 15 -39.63 -25.80 1.42
C ASN A 15 -40.10 -24.57 0.60
N THR A 16 -40.83 -24.87 -0.48
CA THR A 16 -41.41 -24.00 -1.52
C THR A 16 -42.71 -23.32 -1.07
N VAL A 17 -43.03 -22.09 -1.52
CA VAL A 17 -44.36 -21.66 -2.03
C VAL A 17 -44.29 -20.32 -2.84
N SER A 18 -44.81 -20.40 -4.06
CA SER A 18 -45.60 -19.48 -4.92
C SER A 18 -45.34 -17.96 -5.09
N LEU A 19 -45.27 -17.58 -6.37
CA LEU A 19 -45.31 -16.26 -7.00
C LEU A 19 -46.60 -15.46 -6.70
N GLY A 20 -46.45 -14.14 -6.59
CA GLY A 20 -47.50 -13.14 -6.77
C GLY A 20 -46.93 -11.89 -7.45
N LEU A 21 -47.34 -11.67 -8.71
CA LEU A 21 -47.08 -10.48 -9.52
C LEU A 21 -47.73 -9.24 -8.89
N LEU A 22 -47.06 -8.09 -8.85
CA LEU A 22 -47.74 -6.80 -8.97
C LEU A 22 -46.83 -5.72 -9.58
N THR A 23 -47.31 -5.17 -10.68
CA THR A 23 -46.78 -4.05 -11.46
C THR A 23 -46.97 -2.71 -10.74
N LEU A 24 -45.99 -1.81 -10.79
CA LEU A 24 -46.25 -0.37 -10.62
C LEU A 24 -45.27 0.50 -11.43
N THR A 25 -45.85 1.57 -11.94
CA THR A 25 -45.50 2.39 -13.10
C THR A 25 -44.45 3.48 -12.83
N LEU A 26 -43.60 3.70 -13.84
CA LEU A 26 -42.67 4.83 -13.98
C LEU A 26 -43.43 6.12 -14.34
N SER A 27 -43.08 7.24 -13.70
CA SER A 27 -43.39 8.59 -14.22
C SER A 27 -42.13 9.45 -14.19
N LEU A 28 -41.64 9.76 -15.39
CA LEU A 28 -40.59 10.72 -15.72
C LEU A 28 -41.15 12.14 -15.64
N ALA A 29 -40.41 13.08 -15.06
CA ALA A 29 -40.62 14.51 -15.27
C ALA A 29 -39.25 15.18 -15.45
N ALA A 30 -39.04 15.74 -16.64
CA ALA A 30 -37.92 16.59 -17.02
C ALA A 30 -38.41 18.04 -17.16
N CYS A 31 -37.54 18.99 -16.80
CA CYS A 31 -37.42 20.40 -17.26
C CYS A 31 -36.53 21.12 -16.23
N GLY A 32 -35.59 22.01 -16.56
CA GLY A 32 -35.26 22.62 -17.83
C GLY A 32 -33.91 23.35 -17.76
N SER A 33 -33.45 23.70 -18.95
CA SER A 33 -32.21 24.40 -19.31
C SER A 33 -32.34 25.93 -19.28
N GLN A 34 -31.24 26.65 -19.00
CA GLN A 34 -30.94 27.94 -19.64
C GLN A 34 -29.44 28.30 -19.53
N ALA A 35 -28.88 28.81 -20.62
CA ALA A 35 -27.54 29.38 -20.81
C ALA A 35 -27.68 30.88 -21.23
N PRO A 36 -26.65 31.57 -21.75
CA PRO A 36 -25.40 32.06 -21.14
C PRO A 36 -25.34 33.62 -21.16
N ALA A 37 -24.32 34.24 -20.54
CA ALA A 37 -24.03 35.68 -20.70
C ALA A 37 -22.57 35.92 -21.12
N THR A 38 -22.40 36.78 -22.13
CA THR A 38 -21.14 37.18 -22.81
C THR A 38 -20.65 38.56 -22.30
N PRO A 39 -19.63 39.23 -22.88
CA PRO A 39 -18.32 39.47 -22.26
C PRO A 39 -18.06 40.97 -21.95
N SER A 40 -17.01 41.28 -21.18
CA SER A 40 -16.49 42.65 -21.08
C SER A 40 -15.03 42.72 -21.54
N THR A 41 -14.77 43.73 -22.35
CA THR A 41 -13.50 44.10 -22.99
C THR A 41 -12.56 44.84 -22.05
N SER A 42 -11.25 44.61 -22.17
CA SER A 42 -10.25 45.68 -22.00
C SER A 42 -9.09 45.46 -22.98
N THR A 43 -8.65 46.57 -23.57
CA THR A 43 -7.71 46.68 -24.68
C THR A 43 -6.28 46.97 -24.18
N GLY A 44 -5.32 46.18 -24.68
CA GLY A 44 -4.02 46.59 -25.22
C GLY A 44 -2.98 47.30 -24.33
N ALA A 45 -1.84 46.64 -24.11
CA ALA A 45 -0.51 47.17 -24.46
C ALA A 45 0.51 46.02 -24.51
N ALA A 46 1.29 45.97 -25.59
CA ALA A 46 2.35 45.01 -25.82
C ALA A 46 3.57 45.28 -24.93
N SER A 47 4.13 44.24 -24.31
CA SER A 47 5.49 44.27 -23.76
C SER A 47 6.44 43.58 -24.73
N THR A 48 7.26 44.38 -25.40
CA THR A 48 8.57 43.95 -25.87
C THR A 48 9.45 43.71 -24.66
N ASP A 49 9.94 42.50 -24.48
CA ASP A 49 11.17 42.31 -23.72
C ASP A 49 12.08 41.34 -24.47
N SER A 50 13.00 41.94 -25.21
CA SER A 50 14.20 41.31 -25.72
C SER A 50 15.22 41.29 -24.60
N ASN A 51 15.44 40.13 -24.00
CA ASN A 51 16.68 39.83 -23.26
C ASN A 51 17.03 38.37 -23.53
N THR A 52 17.56 38.12 -24.73
CA THR A 52 18.40 36.95 -25.00
C THR A 52 19.68 37.12 -24.18
N VAL A 53 19.75 36.44 -23.03
CA VAL A 53 20.99 36.27 -22.28
C VAL A 53 21.63 34.99 -22.82
N ASP A 54 22.67 35.16 -23.62
CA ASP A 54 23.54 34.08 -24.10
C ASP A 54 24.31 33.55 -22.87
N PHE A 55 24.07 32.30 -22.48
CA PHE A 55 24.63 31.72 -21.25
C PHE A 55 25.84 30.83 -21.60
N GLY A 56 27.04 31.40 -21.49
CA GLY A 56 28.28 30.61 -21.42
C GLY A 56 28.49 30.06 -20.01
N TYR A 57 28.64 28.74 -19.87
CA TYR A 57 28.92 28.06 -18.59
C TYR A 57 30.29 28.48 -18.01
N ASP A 58 30.29 29.08 -16.83
CA ASP A 58 31.45 29.73 -16.18
C ASP A 58 32.11 28.90 -15.07
N GLY A 59 31.62 27.67 -14.85
CA GLY A 59 32.14 26.77 -13.81
C GLY A 59 31.59 27.03 -12.41
N GLN A 60 30.56 27.87 -12.24
CA GLN A 60 29.80 27.99 -10.99
C GLN A 60 28.35 27.51 -11.15
N ASP A 61 27.79 26.97 -10.06
CA ASP A 61 26.40 26.48 -10.04
C ASP A 61 25.44 27.64 -9.79
N HIS A 62 24.76 28.07 -10.87
CA HIS A 62 23.73 29.09 -10.85
C HIS A 62 22.32 28.51 -10.99
N SER A 63 22.08 27.31 -10.43
CA SER A 63 20.77 26.68 -10.45
C SER A 63 19.73 27.48 -9.67
N TRP A 64 18.56 27.72 -10.28
CA TRP A 64 17.34 27.90 -9.51
C TRP A 64 17.04 26.59 -8.78
N THR A 65 17.07 26.62 -7.45
CA THR A 65 16.71 25.49 -6.59
C THR A 65 15.21 25.55 -6.28
N ALA A 66 14.45 24.53 -6.68
CA ALA A 66 13.19 24.23 -6.00
C ALA A 66 13.50 23.83 -4.54
N PRO A 67 12.73 24.29 -3.54
CA PRO A 67 12.94 23.87 -2.17
C PRO A 67 12.34 22.47 -2.01
N ASP A 68 13.09 21.46 -2.41
CA ASP A 68 12.72 20.07 -2.15
C ASP A 68 13.66 19.46 -1.10
N THR A 69 13.11 19.28 0.10
CA THR A 69 13.79 18.63 1.22
C THR A 69 13.70 17.08 1.16
N SER A 70 13.24 16.49 0.04
CA SER A 70 13.02 15.05 -0.11
C SER A 70 14.12 14.27 -0.85
N LEU A 71 15.20 14.95 -1.29
CA LEU A 71 16.25 14.31 -2.09
C LEU A 71 17.15 13.43 -1.20
N SER A 72 17.34 12.17 -1.60
CA SER A 72 18.10 11.16 -0.87
C SER A 72 19.05 10.40 -1.81
N ALA A 73 20.05 9.71 -1.23
CA ALA A 73 21.00 8.92 -2.00
C ALA A 73 20.32 7.80 -2.80
N LEU A 74 20.96 7.39 -3.90
CA LEU A 74 20.45 6.33 -4.77
C LEU A 74 20.28 5.00 -4.03
N ALA A 75 19.26 4.23 -4.39
CA ALA A 75 18.98 2.91 -3.83
C ALA A 75 19.51 1.80 -4.75
N LEU A 76 20.82 1.88 -5.08
CA LEU A 76 21.45 1.01 -6.06
C LEU A 76 21.46 -0.46 -5.65
N GLY A 77 20.85 -1.31 -6.49
CA GLY A 77 20.95 -2.76 -6.42
C GLY A 77 22.28 -3.29 -6.99
N ALA A 78 22.58 -4.56 -6.71
CA ALA A 78 23.70 -5.23 -7.39
C ALA A 78 23.39 -5.44 -8.88
N GLY A 79 24.38 -5.27 -9.74
CA GLY A 79 24.22 -5.44 -11.20
C GLY A 79 23.88 -4.13 -11.91
N SER A 80 22.84 -4.15 -12.74
CA SER A 80 22.45 -3.00 -13.56
C SER A 80 21.27 -2.25 -12.94
N ASN A 81 21.36 -0.92 -12.86
CA ASN A 81 20.32 -0.06 -12.31
C ASN A 81 19.93 1.01 -13.33
N THR A 82 18.65 1.07 -13.70
CA THR A 82 18.11 2.11 -14.57
C THR A 82 17.91 3.39 -13.78
N LEU A 83 18.57 4.47 -14.21
CA LEU A 83 18.65 5.72 -13.46
C LEU A 83 17.29 6.42 -13.33
N SER A 84 16.37 6.25 -14.28
CA SER A 84 15.04 6.87 -14.21
C SER A 84 14.17 6.33 -13.07
N TYR A 85 14.49 5.15 -12.53
CA TYR A 85 13.87 4.61 -11.32
C TYR A 85 14.42 5.19 -10.03
N GLU A 86 15.52 5.93 -10.11
CA GLU A 86 16.23 6.44 -8.96
C GLU A 86 15.94 7.91 -8.70
N ASN A 87 16.23 8.38 -7.49
CA ASN A 87 16.15 9.80 -7.13
C ASN A 87 17.47 10.50 -7.42
N TRP A 88 17.41 11.69 -8.01
CA TRP A 88 18.54 12.61 -8.02
C TRP A 88 18.67 13.31 -6.66
N THR A 89 19.88 13.68 -6.27
CA THR A 89 20.17 14.51 -5.10
C THR A 89 20.00 16.00 -5.35
N ALA A 90 20.01 16.42 -6.62
CA ALA A 90 19.70 17.77 -7.08
C ALA A 90 19.35 17.74 -8.57
N ALA A 91 18.44 18.58 -9.03
CA ALA A 91 18.17 18.77 -10.45
C ALA A 91 17.71 20.18 -10.78
N SER A 92 18.01 20.63 -12.00
CA SER A 92 17.57 21.90 -12.59
C SER A 92 17.29 21.71 -14.07
N ASN A 93 16.35 22.48 -14.62
CA ASN A 93 15.93 22.37 -16.01
C ASN A 93 15.66 23.76 -16.60
N GLY A 94 15.97 23.95 -17.88
CA GLY A 94 15.82 25.25 -18.54
C GLY A 94 14.36 25.65 -18.79
N TRP A 95 13.50 24.65 -18.98
CA TRP A 95 12.07 24.83 -19.18
C TRP A 95 11.31 23.57 -18.77
N GLY A 96 10.18 23.74 -18.07
CA GLY A 96 9.41 22.64 -17.50
C GLY A 96 10.17 21.85 -16.43
N PRO A 97 9.51 20.92 -15.73
CA PRO A 97 10.22 19.93 -14.91
C PRO A 97 11.02 18.97 -15.79
N ILE A 98 12.05 18.33 -15.22
CA ILE A 98 12.65 17.15 -15.86
C ILE A 98 11.64 16.02 -15.77
N GLU A 99 11.32 15.41 -16.91
CA GLU A 99 10.34 14.34 -17.00
C GLU A 99 11.01 12.97 -16.91
N LYS A 100 10.43 12.07 -16.11
CA LYS A 100 10.87 10.68 -16.00
C LYS A 100 10.10 9.82 -16.98
N ASP A 101 10.83 9.03 -17.78
CA ASP A 101 10.31 8.10 -18.77
C ASP A 101 9.43 8.76 -19.86
N MET A 102 9.55 10.09 -20.00
CA MET A 102 8.85 10.93 -20.97
C MET A 102 9.78 12.05 -21.47
N SER A 103 9.54 12.56 -22.68
CA SER A 103 10.19 13.76 -23.22
C SER A 103 9.87 14.98 -22.35
N VAL A 104 10.66 16.05 -22.43
CA VAL A 104 10.33 17.27 -21.70
C VAL A 104 9.05 17.88 -22.24
N GLY A 105 8.03 17.93 -21.40
CA GLY A 105 6.72 18.48 -21.75
C GLY A 105 6.63 19.97 -21.42
N GLY A 106 5.43 20.45 -21.12
CA GLY A 106 5.10 21.83 -20.82
C GLY A 106 5.46 22.27 -19.40
N ASN A 107 4.52 22.93 -18.73
CA ASN A 107 4.78 23.54 -17.41
C ASN A 107 4.51 22.59 -16.24
N ALA A 108 3.85 21.44 -16.46
CA ALA A 108 3.41 20.54 -15.41
C ALA A 108 4.12 19.18 -15.52
N ALA A 109 4.39 18.54 -14.38
CA ALA A 109 4.98 17.21 -14.40
C ALA A 109 4.03 16.19 -15.08
N GLY A 110 4.60 15.29 -15.90
CA GLY A 110 3.89 14.21 -16.58
C GLY A 110 3.09 14.64 -17.81
N ASP A 111 3.38 15.80 -18.39
CA ASP A 111 2.75 16.28 -19.64
C ASP A 111 3.61 16.04 -20.90
N GLY A 112 4.76 15.39 -20.72
CA GLY A 112 5.65 14.93 -21.78
C GLY A 112 5.12 13.77 -22.63
N LYS A 113 5.76 13.51 -23.76
CA LYS A 113 5.43 12.38 -24.67
C LYS A 113 6.38 11.21 -24.44
N THR A 114 6.22 10.13 -25.21
CA THR A 114 7.20 9.05 -25.24
C THR A 114 8.54 9.54 -25.77
N LEU A 115 9.61 9.29 -25.01
CA LEU A 115 11.01 9.54 -25.41
C LEU A 115 11.29 8.91 -26.77
N THR A 116 11.70 9.71 -27.75
CA THR A 116 11.98 9.21 -29.11
C THR A 116 13.23 9.85 -29.68
N LEU A 117 14.20 9.00 -30.06
CA LEU A 117 15.44 9.43 -30.71
C LEU A 117 15.62 8.72 -32.05
N ALA A 118 15.72 9.50 -33.12
CA ALA A 118 15.92 9.01 -34.49
C ALA A 118 14.90 7.92 -34.90
N GLY A 119 13.64 8.10 -34.50
CA GLY A 119 12.51 7.21 -34.74
C GLY A 119 12.43 5.99 -33.81
N LYS A 120 13.38 5.80 -32.89
CA LYS A 120 13.35 4.73 -31.88
C LYS A 120 12.74 5.26 -30.59
N THR A 121 11.70 4.58 -30.11
CA THR A 121 11.07 4.90 -28.82
C THR A 121 11.80 4.24 -27.67
N TYR A 122 11.78 4.90 -26.51
CA TYR A 122 12.37 4.39 -25.28
C TYR A 122 11.33 4.36 -24.17
N ALA A 123 11.29 3.25 -23.44
CA ALA A 123 10.38 3.10 -22.31
C ALA A 123 10.89 3.82 -21.05
N HIS A 124 12.20 4.05 -20.96
CA HIS A 124 12.85 4.61 -19.77
C HIS A 124 13.88 5.67 -20.12
N GLY A 125 13.93 6.73 -19.33
CA GLY A 125 14.88 7.83 -19.52
C GLY A 125 14.50 9.10 -18.80
N PHE A 126 15.15 10.19 -19.19
CA PHE A 126 14.83 11.54 -18.74
C PHE A 126 14.67 12.47 -19.93
N GLY A 127 13.54 13.15 -20.02
CA GLY A 127 13.32 14.28 -20.91
C GLY A 127 13.71 15.56 -20.18
N ALA A 128 14.66 16.31 -20.73
CA ALA A 128 15.15 17.56 -20.16
C ALA A 128 15.18 18.68 -21.21
N HIS A 129 15.24 19.93 -20.76
CA HIS A 129 15.41 21.09 -21.61
C HIS A 129 16.68 21.85 -21.24
N ALA A 130 17.54 22.18 -22.20
CA ALA A 130 18.78 22.90 -21.91
C ALA A 130 18.51 24.33 -21.36
N ASN A 131 19.31 24.87 -20.46
CA ASN A 131 20.38 24.22 -19.70
C ASN A 131 19.77 23.39 -18.56
N SER A 132 20.20 22.13 -18.41
CA SER A 132 19.72 21.25 -17.35
C SER A 132 20.84 20.50 -16.66
N SER A 133 20.58 20.09 -15.41
CA SER A 133 21.45 19.18 -14.69
C SER A 133 20.69 18.24 -13.78
N MET A 134 21.21 17.03 -13.59
CA MET A 134 20.75 16.04 -12.62
C MET A 134 21.96 15.47 -11.90
N THR A 135 21.97 15.50 -10.58
CA THR A 135 23.06 15.00 -9.73
C THR A 135 22.59 13.76 -8.98
N PHE A 136 23.41 12.72 -8.90
CA PHE A 136 23.08 11.44 -8.29
C PHE A 136 24.23 10.99 -7.38
N ASN A 137 23.92 10.51 -6.18
CA ASN A 137 24.93 9.95 -5.28
C ASN A 137 25.09 8.44 -5.54
N LEU A 138 26.16 8.07 -6.26
CA LEU A 138 26.54 6.69 -6.58
C LEU A 138 27.21 5.95 -5.42
N GLY A 139 27.70 6.66 -4.41
CA GLY A 139 28.41 6.07 -3.26
C GLY A 139 29.66 5.25 -3.62
N ALA A 140 30.28 5.47 -4.79
CA ALA A 140 31.40 4.68 -5.33
C ALA A 140 31.07 3.20 -5.60
N GLN A 141 29.80 2.89 -5.87
CA GLN A 141 29.31 1.51 -5.94
C GLN A 141 29.25 0.92 -7.34
N CYS A 142 29.37 1.73 -8.41
CA CYS A 142 29.19 1.26 -9.79
C CYS A 142 30.46 1.40 -10.62
N ALA A 143 30.60 0.56 -11.65
CA ALA A 143 31.78 0.59 -12.51
C ALA A 143 31.58 1.46 -13.75
N SER A 144 30.37 1.51 -14.30
CA SER A 144 30.11 2.24 -15.56
C SER A 144 28.72 2.85 -15.61
N PHE A 145 28.58 3.93 -16.36
CA PHE A 145 27.31 4.56 -16.72
C PHE A 145 27.16 4.52 -18.24
N THR A 146 25.96 4.18 -18.72
CA THR A 146 25.63 4.15 -20.15
C THR A 146 24.29 4.81 -20.43
N SER A 147 24.13 5.46 -21.59
CA SER A 147 22.85 6.03 -22.05
C SER A 147 22.88 6.20 -23.57
N ASP A 148 21.73 6.04 -24.21
CA ASP A 148 21.48 6.63 -25.52
C ASP A 148 21.14 8.12 -25.29
N ILE A 149 21.66 9.02 -26.12
CA ILE A 149 21.47 10.47 -26.00
C ILE A 149 21.15 11.10 -27.36
N GLY A 150 20.33 12.15 -27.33
CA GLY A 150 20.00 12.95 -28.50
C GLY A 150 18.93 14.00 -28.24
N VAL A 151 18.66 14.81 -29.26
CA VAL A 151 17.51 15.74 -29.25
C VAL A 151 16.24 14.92 -29.51
N ASP A 152 15.18 15.13 -28.72
CA ASP A 152 13.91 14.39 -28.88
C ASP A 152 13.28 14.70 -30.25
N ASP A 153 12.73 13.67 -30.90
CA ASP A 153 12.16 13.80 -32.24
C ASP A 153 10.96 14.77 -32.31
N GLU A 154 10.31 15.10 -31.19
CA GLU A 154 9.16 16.01 -31.15
C GLU A 154 9.51 17.44 -31.58
N VAL A 155 10.79 17.82 -31.46
CA VAL A 155 11.28 19.12 -31.92
C VAL A 155 11.81 19.08 -33.34
N GLY A 156 11.97 17.91 -33.97
CA GLY A 156 12.61 17.78 -35.28
C GLY A 156 13.98 18.46 -35.30
N ASP A 157 14.34 19.14 -36.40
CA ASP A 157 15.67 19.77 -36.56
C ASP A 157 15.88 21.08 -35.77
N ARG A 158 14.98 21.43 -34.82
CA ARG A 158 14.96 22.74 -34.17
C ARG A 158 15.87 22.87 -32.94
N GLY A 159 16.20 21.78 -32.27
CA GLY A 159 17.04 21.78 -31.06
C GLY A 159 18.52 21.53 -31.35
N SER A 160 19.40 22.07 -30.48
CA SER A 160 20.85 21.89 -30.54
C SER A 160 21.50 21.95 -29.16
N VAL A 161 21.97 20.80 -28.68
CA VAL A 161 22.45 20.62 -27.30
C VAL A 161 23.84 19.98 -27.23
N VAL A 162 24.48 20.08 -26.07
CA VAL A 162 25.67 19.30 -25.71
C VAL A 162 25.39 18.50 -24.44
N PHE A 163 25.57 17.19 -24.50
CA PHE A 163 25.48 16.28 -23.36
C PHE A 163 26.85 16.12 -22.69
N GLN A 164 26.89 16.28 -21.38
CA GLN A 164 28.08 16.08 -20.58
C GLN A 164 27.80 15.19 -19.38
N VAL A 165 28.79 14.37 -19.01
CA VAL A 165 28.74 13.54 -17.80
C VAL A 165 29.93 13.91 -16.93
N TYR A 166 29.68 14.20 -15.66
CA TYR A 166 30.69 14.49 -14.66
C TYR A 166 30.66 13.46 -13.54
N GLY A 167 31.83 13.09 -13.04
CA GLY A 167 32.00 12.28 -11.83
C GLY A 167 32.84 13.03 -10.81
N ASP A 168 32.31 13.24 -9.60
CA ASP A 168 32.96 14.02 -8.53
C ASP A 168 33.53 15.37 -9.02
N GLY A 169 32.75 16.07 -9.84
CA GLY A 169 33.13 17.36 -10.45
C GLY A 169 34.08 17.28 -11.66
N SER A 170 34.60 16.10 -12.02
CA SER A 170 35.47 15.91 -13.18
C SER A 170 34.67 15.50 -14.41
N LYS A 171 34.87 16.16 -15.56
CA LYS A 171 34.18 15.81 -16.82
C LYS A 171 34.70 14.47 -17.36
N LEU A 172 33.79 13.50 -17.46
CA LEU A 172 34.04 12.15 -17.96
C LEU A 172 33.62 11.97 -19.42
N TYR A 173 32.63 12.74 -19.87
CA TYR A 173 32.10 12.69 -21.23
C TYR A 173 31.67 14.06 -21.72
N ASP A 174 31.80 14.26 -23.04
CA ASP A 174 31.28 15.40 -23.79
C ASP A 174 30.85 14.90 -25.17
N SER A 175 29.59 15.10 -25.55
CA SER A 175 29.09 14.63 -26.84
C SER A 175 29.58 15.46 -28.02
N GLY A 176 30.09 16.67 -27.79
CA GLY A 176 30.03 17.76 -28.76
C GLY A 176 28.59 18.12 -29.12
N VAL A 177 28.42 19.05 -30.07
CA VAL A 177 27.09 19.50 -30.51
C VAL A 177 26.29 18.34 -31.10
N MET A 178 25.05 18.19 -30.65
CA MET A 178 24.04 17.30 -31.18
C MET A 178 22.80 18.11 -31.54
N THR A 179 22.32 17.94 -32.76
CA THR A 179 21.11 18.57 -33.30
C THR A 179 20.02 17.52 -33.52
N GLY A 180 18.79 17.96 -33.82
CA GLY A 180 17.71 17.04 -34.24
C GLY A 180 18.05 16.14 -35.44
N ALA A 181 18.98 16.59 -36.31
CA ALA A 181 19.46 15.79 -37.44
C ALA A 181 20.60 14.81 -37.06
N SER A 182 21.13 14.90 -35.84
CA SER A 182 22.22 14.04 -35.39
C SER A 182 21.72 12.63 -35.13
N ALA A 183 22.52 11.63 -35.51
CA ALA A 183 22.25 10.26 -35.08
C ALA A 183 22.32 10.16 -33.55
N THR A 184 21.45 9.34 -32.96
CA THR A 184 21.53 8.95 -31.55
C THR A 184 22.93 8.47 -31.23
N LYS A 185 23.52 8.96 -30.13
CA LYS A 185 24.81 8.47 -29.63
C LYS A 185 24.58 7.60 -28.41
N THR A 186 25.20 6.43 -28.37
CA THR A 186 25.32 5.65 -27.14
C THR A 186 26.63 6.02 -26.46
N LEU A 187 26.57 6.52 -25.24
CA LEU A 187 27.76 6.77 -24.42
C LEU A 187 27.93 5.66 -23.39
N THR A 188 29.18 5.32 -23.09
CA THR A 188 29.53 4.52 -21.92
C THR A 188 30.79 5.11 -21.29
N VAL A 189 30.73 5.44 -20.00
CA VAL A 189 31.87 5.97 -19.25
C VAL A 189 32.11 5.19 -17.97
N SER A 190 33.37 5.11 -17.54
CA SER A 190 33.72 4.55 -16.25
C SER A 190 33.28 5.50 -15.14
N VAL A 191 32.58 4.96 -14.13
CA VAL A 191 32.26 5.66 -12.88
C VAL A 191 32.82 4.90 -11.67
N ALA A 192 33.81 4.03 -11.90
CA ALA A 192 34.47 3.28 -10.84
C ALA A 192 35.10 4.24 -9.83
N GLY A 193 34.69 4.13 -8.57
CA GLY A 193 35.15 4.99 -7.49
C GLY A 193 34.46 6.36 -7.39
N VAL A 194 33.57 6.70 -8.33
CA VAL A 194 32.86 7.99 -8.36
C VAL A 194 31.74 7.99 -7.32
N LYS A 195 31.67 9.02 -6.47
CA LYS A 195 30.63 9.16 -5.45
C LYS A 195 29.43 9.95 -5.95
N GLU A 196 29.66 10.96 -6.77
CA GLU A 196 28.64 11.83 -7.34
C GLU A 196 28.70 11.78 -8.87
N LEU A 197 27.59 11.42 -9.51
CA LEU A 197 27.41 11.48 -10.96
C LEU A 197 26.52 12.67 -11.29
N LYS A 198 26.96 13.56 -12.18
CA LYS A 198 26.14 14.67 -12.67
C LYS A 198 25.96 14.57 -14.19
N LEU A 199 24.71 14.50 -14.62
CA LEU A 199 24.30 14.55 -16.02
C LEU A 199 23.94 16.00 -16.36
N VAL A 200 24.49 16.54 -17.43
CA VAL A 200 24.32 17.96 -17.81
C VAL A 200 23.97 18.06 -19.29
N VAL A 201 22.98 18.89 -19.60
CA VAL A 201 22.70 19.33 -20.97
C VAL A 201 22.94 20.83 -21.02
N THR A 202 23.82 21.28 -21.91
CA THR A 202 23.99 22.70 -22.21
C THR A 202 23.43 23.03 -23.58
N ASP A 203 23.07 24.30 -23.79
CA ASP A 203 22.89 24.82 -25.13
C ASP A 203 24.22 24.77 -25.91
N SER A 204 24.11 24.83 -27.23
CA SER A 204 25.27 24.77 -28.14
C SER A 204 25.81 26.15 -28.56
N GLY A 205 25.44 27.22 -27.85
CA GLY A 205 25.82 28.61 -28.15
C GLY A 205 24.92 29.33 -29.15
N ASN A 206 23.70 28.83 -29.39
CA ASN A 206 22.70 29.42 -30.28
C ASN A 206 21.38 29.81 -29.57
N GLY A 207 21.37 29.79 -28.23
CA GLY A 207 20.17 29.90 -27.40
C GLY A 207 19.41 28.57 -27.29
N ASN A 208 18.58 28.43 -26.25
CA ASN A 208 18.04 27.13 -25.84
C ASN A 208 16.67 26.76 -26.45
N ALA A 209 16.20 27.45 -27.48
CA ALA A 209 14.85 27.26 -27.99
C ALA A 209 14.66 25.87 -28.64
N ASN A 210 13.73 25.07 -28.12
CA ASN A 210 13.46 23.68 -28.55
C ASN A 210 14.61 22.70 -28.22
N ASP A 211 15.43 22.99 -27.22
CA ASP A 211 16.52 22.11 -26.78
C ASP A 211 15.99 20.97 -25.89
N HIS A 212 15.05 20.20 -26.44
CA HIS A 212 14.48 19.02 -25.80
C HIS A 212 15.46 17.87 -25.97
N ALA A 213 16.01 17.40 -24.85
CA ALA A 213 17.13 16.49 -24.80
C ALA A 213 16.75 15.24 -23.99
N ASP A 214 16.98 14.07 -24.58
CA ASP A 214 16.71 12.80 -23.93
C ASP A 214 17.99 12.13 -23.45
N TRP A 215 18.00 11.76 -22.17
CA TRP A 215 18.84 10.70 -21.65
C TRP A 215 18.04 9.40 -21.71
N ALA A 216 18.17 8.65 -22.79
CA ALA A 216 17.40 7.44 -23.04
C ALA A 216 18.09 6.17 -22.50
N SER A 217 17.34 5.36 -21.76
CA SER A 217 17.83 4.16 -21.04
C SER A 217 19.10 4.38 -20.20
N PRO A 218 19.19 5.46 -19.40
CA PRO A 218 20.36 5.75 -18.59
C PRO A 218 20.51 4.64 -17.56
N THR A 219 21.65 3.96 -17.55
CA THR A 219 21.86 2.74 -16.77
C THR A 219 23.24 2.76 -16.12
N LEU A 220 23.30 2.51 -14.82
CA LEU A 220 24.53 2.15 -14.13
C LEU A 220 24.77 0.65 -14.24
N LEU A 221 26.00 0.25 -14.54
CA LEU A 221 26.38 -1.13 -14.76
C LEU A 221 27.40 -1.58 -13.71
N ASN A 222 27.38 -2.89 -13.44
CA ASN A 222 28.29 -3.57 -12.52
C ASN A 222 28.35 -2.89 -11.15
N CYS A 223 27.18 -2.50 -10.64
CA CYS A 223 27.05 -1.97 -9.29
C CYS A 223 27.22 -3.08 -8.26
N THR A 224 28.00 -2.81 -7.23
CA THR A 224 27.97 -3.55 -5.98
C THR A 224 26.78 -3.06 -5.18
N ALA A 225 25.98 -3.96 -4.58
CA ALA A 225 24.90 -3.54 -3.69
C ALA A 225 25.48 -2.58 -2.65
N GLY A 226 24.98 -1.36 -2.64
CA GLY A 226 25.45 -0.36 -1.72
C GLY A 226 25.22 -0.80 -0.30
N SER A 227 26.30 -0.84 0.49
CA SER A 227 26.18 -0.77 1.94
C SER A 227 25.86 0.67 2.35
N THR A 228 24.84 1.29 1.79
CA THR A 228 23.90 2.02 2.66
C THR A 228 23.31 0.95 3.57
N PRO A 229 23.05 1.23 4.86
CA PRO A 229 22.41 0.24 5.70
C PRO A 229 21.15 -0.20 4.98
N VAL A 230 21.20 -1.42 4.42
CA VAL A 230 20.03 -2.25 4.29
C VAL A 230 19.44 -2.14 5.68
N THR A 231 18.34 -1.40 5.84
CA THR A 231 17.44 -1.75 6.93
C THR A 231 17.22 -3.23 6.66
N PRO A 232 17.75 -4.13 7.51
CA PRO A 232 17.66 -5.56 7.30
C PRO A 232 16.22 -5.85 6.90
N PRO A 233 15.92 -6.76 5.94
CA PRO A 233 14.55 -7.02 5.49
C PRO A 233 13.67 -7.15 6.71
N VAL A 234 12.88 -6.09 7.07
CA VAL A 234 12.61 -5.71 8.48
C VAL A 234 12.73 -6.97 9.30
N THR A 235 13.93 -7.23 9.83
CA THR A 235 14.00 -8.30 10.81
C THR A 235 13.07 -7.74 11.84
N SER A 236 11.92 -8.41 12.02
CA SER A 236 11.22 -8.51 13.28
C SER A 236 12.10 -7.87 14.33
N PRO A 237 11.87 -6.61 14.76
CA PRO A 237 12.69 -6.02 15.79
C PRO A 237 12.80 -7.09 16.84
N ALA A 238 14.00 -7.69 16.93
CA ALA A 238 14.25 -8.67 17.94
C ALA A 238 13.79 -7.96 19.23
N PRO A 239 12.99 -8.62 20.08
CA PRO A 239 12.51 -8.01 21.32
C PRO A 239 13.67 -7.21 21.90
N PRO A 240 13.47 -5.92 22.24
CA PRO A 240 14.52 -4.91 22.27
C PRO A 240 15.81 -5.50 22.81
N SER A 241 16.92 -5.29 22.09
CA SER A 241 18.26 -5.84 22.41
C SER A 241 18.87 -5.34 23.73
N GLY A 242 18.03 -4.92 24.69
CA GLY A 242 18.36 -4.87 26.11
C GLY A 242 17.93 -6.17 26.79
N ASN A 243 18.60 -6.51 27.89
CA ASN A 243 18.28 -7.70 28.68
C ASN A 243 16.95 -7.49 29.44
N ILE A 244 15.80 -7.40 28.74
CA ILE A 244 14.47 -7.21 29.35
C ILE A 244 14.23 -8.40 30.29
N GLN A 245 14.16 -8.10 31.59
CA GLN A 245 13.78 -9.10 32.59
C GLN A 245 12.27 -9.27 32.56
N TYR A 246 11.82 -10.46 32.15
CA TYR A 246 10.42 -10.83 32.18
C TYR A 246 10.07 -11.50 33.51
N SER A 247 8.99 -11.04 34.12
CA SER A 247 8.33 -11.77 35.19
C SER A 247 7.37 -12.82 34.61
N GLY A 248 6.94 -13.78 35.43
CA GLY A 248 5.97 -14.80 35.00
C GLY A 248 4.59 -14.21 34.67
N PRO A 249 3.64 -15.07 34.23
CA PRO A 249 2.30 -14.62 33.89
C PRO A 249 1.59 -13.95 35.06
N ILE A 250 0.73 -12.98 34.77
CA ILE A 250 -0.10 -12.30 35.77
C ILE A 250 -1.59 -12.56 35.54
N VAL A 251 -2.35 -12.47 36.64
CA VAL A 251 -3.81 -12.48 36.63
C VAL A 251 -4.30 -11.15 37.21
N ILE A 252 -5.07 -10.41 36.44
CA ILE A 252 -5.65 -9.11 36.83
C ILE A 252 -7.07 -9.36 37.33
N THR A 253 -7.30 -9.24 38.63
CA THR A 253 -8.62 -9.47 39.26
C THR A 253 -9.33 -8.19 39.70
N LYS A 254 -8.72 -7.03 39.48
CA LYS A 254 -9.26 -5.70 39.82
C LYS A 254 -8.92 -4.70 38.72
N GLY A 255 -9.79 -3.73 38.50
CA GLY A 255 -9.55 -2.62 37.58
C GLY A 255 -8.36 -1.78 38.01
N GLY A 256 -7.84 -1.00 37.07
CA GLY A 256 -6.68 -0.12 37.29
C GLY A 256 -5.69 -0.14 36.14
N THR A 257 -4.57 0.55 36.35
CA THR A 257 -3.50 0.68 35.36
C THR A 257 -2.32 -0.22 35.75
N TYR A 258 -1.85 -1.00 34.78
CA TYR A 258 -0.80 -2.00 34.92
C TYR A 258 0.32 -1.69 33.92
N SER A 259 1.56 -1.83 34.37
CA SER A 259 2.75 -1.76 33.51
C SER A 259 3.75 -2.81 33.95
N GLY A 260 4.45 -3.43 33.01
CA GLY A 260 5.43 -4.45 33.32
C GLY A 260 5.89 -5.28 32.14
N ASN A 261 6.78 -6.22 32.43
CA ASN A 261 7.31 -7.18 31.47
C ASN A 261 6.84 -8.58 31.88
N TRP A 262 5.97 -9.20 31.10
CA TRP A 262 5.37 -10.50 31.44
C TRP A 262 5.60 -11.53 30.35
N GLU A 263 5.94 -12.74 30.79
CA GLU A 263 6.17 -13.88 29.90
C GLU A 263 5.35 -15.09 30.35
N SER A 264 4.78 -15.80 29.36
CA SER A 264 4.35 -17.18 29.54
C SER A 264 5.20 -18.13 28.69
N THR A 265 5.97 -18.99 29.36
CA THR A 265 6.78 -20.04 28.73
C THR A 265 6.01 -21.34 28.50
N ILE A 266 4.71 -21.35 28.80
CA ILE A 266 3.78 -22.46 28.53
C ILE A 266 2.64 -21.94 27.64
N ASN A 267 1.90 -22.84 26.98
CA ASN A 267 0.79 -22.47 26.11
C ASN A 267 -0.45 -21.98 26.92
N LYS A 268 -0.30 -20.82 27.57
CA LYS A 268 -1.30 -20.08 28.35
C LYS A 268 -1.03 -18.58 28.21
N ALA A 269 -2.02 -17.75 28.53
CA ALA A 269 -1.89 -16.31 28.47
C ALA A 269 -0.77 -15.77 29.38
N ALA A 270 -0.02 -14.74 28.94
CA ALA A 270 0.92 -14.03 29.79
C ALA A 270 0.21 -13.01 30.71
N VAL A 271 -0.87 -12.40 30.22
CA VAL A 271 -1.77 -11.56 31.01
C VAL A 271 -3.20 -12.11 30.90
N LEU A 272 -3.75 -12.57 32.01
CA LEU A 272 -5.14 -13.01 32.10
C LEU A 272 -5.99 -11.99 32.86
N ILE A 273 -7.03 -11.46 32.24
CA ILE A 273 -7.96 -10.52 32.86
C ILE A 273 -9.18 -11.28 33.39
N GLN A 274 -9.42 -11.19 34.69
CA GLN A 274 -10.53 -11.80 35.43
C GLN A 274 -11.33 -10.75 36.20
N THR A 275 -11.65 -9.64 35.53
CA THR A 275 -12.51 -8.58 36.05
C THR A 275 -13.21 -7.87 34.89
N SER A 276 -14.40 -7.34 35.15
CA SER A 276 -15.13 -6.46 34.24
C SER A 276 -14.87 -4.98 34.52
N GLU A 277 -14.16 -4.66 35.61
CA GLU A 277 -13.71 -3.30 35.89
C GLU A 277 -12.73 -2.84 34.79
N PRO A 278 -12.65 -1.52 34.51
CA PRO A 278 -11.71 -1.01 33.51
C PRO A 278 -10.25 -1.36 33.85
N VAL A 279 -9.54 -1.96 32.89
CA VAL A 279 -8.12 -2.32 32.98
C VAL A 279 -7.35 -1.61 31.89
N THR A 280 -6.29 -0.90 32.26
CA THR A 280 -5.34 -0.31 31.32
C THR A 280 -3.99 -1.00 31.44
N ILE A 281 -3.49 -1.59 30.36
CA ILE A 281 -2.11 -2.07 30.24
C ILE A 281 -1.32 -1.03 29.46
N ILE A 282 -0.25 -0.49 30.04
CA ILE A 282 0.51 0.60 29.43
C ILE A 282 2.02 0.38 29.55
N ASN A 283 2.79 0.84 28.56
CA ASN A 283 4.27 0.85 28.58
C ASN A 283 4.87 -0.53 28.91
N SER A 284 4.29 -1.58 28.36
CA SER A 284 4.57 -2.96 28.75
C SER A 284 5.27 -3.75 27.65
N ASN A 285 5.98 -4.83 28.04
CA ASN A 285 6.51 -5.83 27.12
C ASN A 285 5.91 -7.19 27.45
N ILE A 286 5.28 -7.84 26.48
CA ILE A 286 4.56 -9.10 26.70
C ILE A 286 5.05 -10.13 25.70
N ARG A 287 5.36 -11.34 26.16
CA ARG A 287 5.60 -12.47 25.26
C ARG A 287 4.98 -13.75 25.77
N SER A 288 4.54 -14.64 24.88
CA SER A 288 3.78 -15.81 25.30
C SER A 288 3.84 -16.95 24.30
N ARG A 289 3.91 -18.19 24.79
CA ARG A 289 3.63 -19.40 24.00
C ARG A 289 2.13 -19.65 23.78
N GLY A 290 1.27 -18.95 24.53
CA GLY A 290 -0.17 -18.85 24.28
C GLY A 290 -0.54 -17.43 23.86
N ASN A 291 -1.75 -16.97 24.18
CA ASN A 291 -2.15 -15.57 23.95
C ASN A 291 -1.24 -14.61 24.73
N LEU A 292 -1.02 -13.39 24.24
CA LEU A 292 -0.32 -12.38 25.04
C LEU A 292 -1.25 -11.87 26.14
N ILE A 293 -2.41 -11.33 25.74
CA ILE A 293 -3.47 -10.85 26.63
C ILE A 293 -4.74 -11.63 26.33
N SER A 294 -5.40 -12.13 27.37
CA SER A 294 -6.68 -12.84 27.24
C SER A 294 -7.61 -12.46 28.37
N GLY A 295 -8.92 -12.41 28.10
CA GLY A 295 -9.94 -12.21 29.12
C GLY A 295 -11.31 -12.66 28.62
N PHE A 296 -12.30 -12.54 29.49
CA PHE A 296 -13.72 -12.74 29.17
C PHE A 296 -14.56 -11.67 29.87
N ASN A 297 -15.52 -11.06 29.17
CA ASN A 297 -16.40 -10.02 29.73
C ASN A 297 -15.65 -8.85 30.38
N TYR A 298 -14.70 -8.27 29.66
CA TYR A 298 -13.74 -7.31 30.23
C TYR A 298 -13.68 -6.00 29.44
N ASN A 299 -13.22 -4.95 30.14
CA ASN A 299 -13.03 -3.60 29.62
C ASN A 299 -11.52 -3.31 29.59
N LEU A 300 -10.93 -3.33 28.41
CA LEU A 300 -9.47 -3.24 28.24
C LEU A 300 -9.06 -2.03 27.42
N THR A 301 -8.03 -1.35 27.91
CA THR A 301 -7.19 -0.42 27.16
C THR A 301 -5.74 -0.95 27.15
N VAL A 302 -5.10 -1.04 25.98
CA VAL A 302 -3.69 -1.40 25.79
C VAL A 302 -2.99 -0.25 25.09
N LEU A 303 -1.98 0.33 25.72
CA LEU A 303 -1.28 1.51 25.23
C LEU A 303 0.22 1.27 25.21
N ASN A 304 0.91 1.72 24.17
CA ASN A 304 2.38 1.75 24.13
C ASN A 304 3.03 0.42 24.54
N THR A 305 2.47 -0.70 24.06
CA THR A 305 2.85 -2.05 24.49
C THR A 305 3.52 -2.80 23.35
N ARG A 306 4.59 -3.55 23.64
CA ARG A 306 5.27 -4.42 22.69
C ARG A 306 4.95 -5.88 22.99
N GLY A 307 4.47 -6.61 22.01
CA GLY A 307 3.96 -7.97 22.13
C GLY A 307 4.62 -8.94 21.15
N TYR A 308 5.11 -10.08 21.64
CA TYR A 308 5.81 -11.08 20.83
C TYR A 308 5.26 -12.48 21.08
N ALA A 309 4.78 -13.14 20.02
CA ALA A 309 4.48 -14.56 20.14
C ALA A 309 5.76 -15.37 20.26
N LEU A 310 5.72 -16.40 21.09
CA LEU A 310 6.70 -17.47 21.11
C LEU A 310 6.10 -18.68 20.42
N ASN A 311 6.95 -19.50 19.77
CA ASN A 311 6.50 -20.79 19.26
C ASN A 311 5.86 -21.60 20.41
N PRO A 312 4.63 -22.11 20.25
CA PRO A 312 3.93 -22.83 21.30
C PRO A 312 4.69 -24.04 21.85
N ASN A 313 5.61 -24.62 21.06
CA ASN A 313 6.28 -25.89 21.31
C ASN A 313 5.29 -27.01 21.65
N VAL A 314 4.16 -27.01 20.95
CA VAL A 314 3.14 -28.06 21.00
C VAL A 314 2.73 -28.37 19.57
N ALA A 315 3.01 -29.60 19.13
CA ALA A 315 2.73 -30.02 17.76
C ALA A 315 1.28 -29.76 17.36
N GLY A 316 1.06 -29.13 16.22
CA GLY A 316 -0.28 -28.81 15.70
C GLY A 316 -0.93 -27.56 16.30
N LYS A 317 -0.23 -26.80 17.15
CA LYS A 317 -0.73 -25.51 17.68
C LYS A 317 -0.09 -24.33 16.99
N SER A 318 -0.89 -23.35 16.56
CA SER A 318 -0.42 -22.03 16.12
C SER A 318 -0.07 -21.12 17.30
N ALA A 319 0.62 -20.02 17.01
CA ALA A 319 0.89 -18.95 17.97
C ALA A 319 -0.40 -18.40 18.61
N GLY A 320 -0.26 -17.72 19.75
CA GLY A 320 -1.41 -17.08 20.39
C GLY A 320 -1.76 -15.71 19.81
N ARG A 321 -2.95 -15.23 20.16
CA ARG A 321 -3.44 -13.89 19.82
C ARG A 321 -2.63 -12.82 20.56
N ALA A 322 -2.49 -11.65 19.94
CA ALA A 322 -2.04 -10.43 20.61
C ALA A 322 -3.03 -10.04 21.72
N VAL A 323 -4.32 -9.99 21.37
CA VAL A 323 -5.41 -9.81 22.33
C VAL A 323 -6.53 -10.77 21.96
N ASN A 324 -6.93 -11.62 22.91
CA ASN A 324 -8.09 -12.49 22.79
C ASN A 324 -9.26 -11.91 23.59
N ALA A 325 -10.11 -11.13 22.92
CA ALA A 325 -11.23 -10.40 23.50
C ALA A 325 -12.57 -11.11 23.30
N GLU A 326 -12.95 -11.92 24.27
CA GLU A 326 -14.20 -12.68 24.31
C GLU A 326 -15.26 -11.91 25.13
N GLU A 327 -16.43 -11.66 24.54
CA GLU A 327 -17.58 -11.01 25.16
C GLU A 327 -17.26 -9.62 25.73
N LEU A 328 -16.42 -8.85 25.03
CA LEU A 328 -15.85 -7.60 25.52
C LEU A 328 -16.87 -6.50 25.83
N LEU A 329 -16.58 -5.71 26.88
CA LEU A 329 -17.29 -4.48 27.22
C LEU A 329 -16.70 -3.28 26.48
N ASN A 330 -15.38 -3.22 26.35
CA ASN A 330 -14.65 -2.18 25.62
C ASN A 330 -13.28 -2.73 25.24
N LEU A 331 -12.76 -2.33 24.08
CA LEU A 331 -11.41 -2.67 23.66
C LEU A 331 -10.77 -1.47 22.99
N ASP A 332 -9.74 -0.93 23.62
CA ASP A 332 -8.94 0.14 23.06
C ASP A 332 -7.49 -0.32 22.97
N VAL A 333 -6.93 -0.45 21.77
CA VAL A 333 -5.55 -0.88 21.55
C VAL A 333 -4.87 0.18 20.71
N GLU A 334 -3.96 0.94 21.33
CA GLU A 334 -3.30 2.05 20.66
C GLU A 334 -1.79 2.05 20.79
N ASN A 335 -1.13 2.59 19.76
CA ASN A 335 0.30 2.86 19.73
C ASN A 335 1.14 1.63 20.16
N SER A 336 0.69 0.44 19.80
CA SER A 336 1.29 -0.83 20.25
C SER A 336 1.91 -1.60 19.08
N TYR A 337 2.80 -2.53 19.40
CA TYR A 337 3.54 -3.34 18.44
C TYR A 337 3.28 -4.82 18.72
N PHE A 338 2.92 -5.60 17.70
CA PHE A 338 2.65 -7.04 17.83
C PHE A 338 3.32 -7.84 16.73
N GLU A 339 3.99 -8.92 17.12
CA GLU A 339 4.81 -9.72 16.21
C GLU A 339 4.61 -11.22 16.37
N GLY A 340 4.45 -11.92 15.24
CA GLY A 340 4.33 -13.38 15.20
C GLY A 340 3.03 -13.91 15.80
N THR A 341 2.18 -13.03 16.35
CA THR A 341 0.90 -13.38 16.96
C THR A 341 -0.13 -13.76 15.90
N THR A 342 -1.25 -14.34 16.33
CA THR A 342 -2.42 -14.51 15.48
C THR A 342 -3.35 -13.28 15.50
N GLY A 343 -2.82 -12.10 15.81
CA GLY A 343 -3.53 -10.82 15.77
C GLY A 343 -4.49 -10.57 16.93
N ILE A 344 -5.35 -9.56 16.77
CA ILE A 344 -6.41 -9.19 17.71
C ILE A 344 -7.71 -9.87 17.31
N TYR A 345 -8.32 -10.58 18.25
CA TYR A 345 -9.63 -11.19 18.09
C TYR A 345 -10.64 -10.52 19.01
N ALA A 346 -11.74 -10.03 18.46
CA ALA A 346 -12.87 -9.52 19.22
C ALA A 346 -14.12 -10.32 18.87
N ARG A 347 -14.69 -11.01 19.86
CA ARG A 347 -15.96 -11.72 19.73
C ARG A 347 -17.03 -11.09 20.63
N GLN A 348 -18.19 -10.79 20.04
CA GLN A 348 -19.39 -10.31 20.74
C GLN A 348 -19.20 -9.08 21.64
N PHE A 349 -19.64 -7.92 21.18
CA PHE A 349 -19.65 -6.72 22.02
C PHE A 349 -20.84 -6.75 23.01
N LYS A 350 -20.56 -6.51 24.31
CA LYS A 350 -21.53 -6.45 25.41
C LYS A 350 -21.51 -5.11 26.15
N GLY A 351 -20.71 -4.15 25.68
CA GLY A 351 -20.57 -2.84 26.31
C GLY A 351 -21.81 -1.96 26.22
N ASN A 352 -21.86 -0.98 27.11
CA ASN A 352 -22.80 0.12 27.09
C ASN A 352 -22.24 1.26 26.24
N SER A 353 -22.63 1.31 24.97
CA SER A 353 -22.20 2.38 24.05
C SER A 353 -22.67 3.77 24.46
N SER A 354 -23.76 3.91 25.22
CA SER A 354 -24.18 5.20 25.78
C SER A 354 -23.22 5.73 26.85
N ALA A 355 -22.39 4.84 27.43
CA ALA A 355 -21.30 5.20 28.34
C ALA A 355 -19.95 5.38 27.60
N GLY A 356 -19.96 5.44 26.27
CA GLY A 356 -18.76 5.64 25.45
C GLY A 356 -17.94 4.38 25.18
N GLN A 357 -18.40 3.20 25.63
CA GLN A 357 -17.71 1.93 25.38
C GLN A 357 -17.81 1.54 23.90
N THR A 358 -16.68 1.14 23.31
CA THR A 358 -16.57 0.79 21.89
C THR A 358 -15.32 -0.07 21.62
N ILE A 359 -14.91 -0.17 20.35
CA ILE A 359 -13.68 -0.82 19.91
C ILE A 359 -12.82 0.17 19.12
N LYS A 360 -11.58 0.37 19.55
CA LYS A 360 -10.56 1.18 18.89
C LYS A 360 -9.29 0.38 18.72
N ILE A 361 -8.76 0.37 17.50
CA ILE A 361 -7.48 -0.26 17.16
C ILE A 361 -6.71 0.78 16.35
N LEU A 362 -5.91 1.61 17.02
CA LEU A 362 -5.36 2.82 16.44
C LEU A 362 -3.83 2.84 16.48
N ARG A 363 -3.19 3.22 15.36
CA ARG A 363 -1.75 3.50 15.33
C ARG A 363 -0.88 2.33 15.82
N ASN A 364 -1.29 1.09 15.56
CA ASN A 364 -0.51 -0.09 15.93
C ASN A 364 0.36 -0.58 14.79
N GLN A 365 1.41 -1.31 15.12
CA GLN A 365 2.23 -2.07 14.17
C GLN A 365 1.98 -3.56 14.37
N PHE A 366 1.63 -4.25 13.30
CA PHE A 366 1.54 -5.70 13.24
C PHE A 366 2.61 -6.21 12.29
N ARG A 367 3.38 -7.21 12.75
CA ARG A 367 4.41 -7.88 11.96
C ARG A 367 4.17 -9.37 11.95
N ASN A 368 4.10 -9.94 10.76
CA ASN A 368 4.06 -11.37 10.53
C ASN A 368 2.96 -12.07 11.33
N THR A 369 1.70 -11.80 11.01
CA THR A 369 0.58 -12.52 11.63
C THR A 369 0.63 -13.99 11.22
N ASP A 370 0.78 -14.90 12.19
CA ASP A 370 1.29 -16.25 11.87
C ASP A 370 0.35 -17.38 12.31
N GLY A 371 -0.35 -17.95 11.34
CA GLY A 371 -1.20 -19.13 11.53
C GLY A 371 -0.47 -20.47 11.43
N ARG A 372 0.85 -20.51 11.17
CA ARG A 372 1.58 -21.77 11.05
C ARG A 372 1.52 -22.58 12.34
N GLN A 373 1.29 -23.88 12.21
CA GLN A 373 1.27 -24.80 13.35
C GLN A 373 2.70 -25.21 13.73
N SER A 374 3.00 -25.22 15.03
CA SER A 374 4.26 -25.69 15.60
C SER A 374 4.49 -27.18 15.34
N ASP A 375 5.75 -27.58 15.22
CA ASP A 375 6.18 -28.98 15.18
C ASP A 375 6.42 -29.59 16.59
N GLY A 376 6.31 -28.78 17.65
CA GLY A 376 6.60 -29.17 19.03
C GLY A 376 8.04 -28.90 19.49
N ASN A 377 8.96 -28.55 18.58
CA ASN A 377 10.40 -28.44 18.83
C ASN A 377 10.95 -27.05 18.45
N GLY A 378 10.09 -26.03 18.39
CA GLY A 378 10.46 -24.66 18.02
C GLY A 378 10.40 -24.36 16.53
N GLY A 379 10.11 -25.37 15.68
CA GLY A 379 9.87 -25.23 14.26
C GLY A 379 8.39 -25.16 13.90
N TYR A 380 8.10 -25.26 12.60
CA TYR A 380 6.75 -25.17 12.04
C TYR A 380 6.48 -26.33 11.07
N LEU A 381 5.23 -26.77 11.05
CA LEU A 381 4.69 -27.74 10.10
C LEU A 381 4.21 -27.05 8.83
N ALA A 382 4.04 -27.82 7.74
CA ALA A 382 3.26 -27.41 6.58
C ALA A 382 1.74 -27.48 6.83
N LYS A 383 1.30 -27.01 8.00
CA LYS A 383 -0.09 -26.96 8.46
C LYS A 383 -0.34 -25.62 9.12
N TRP A 384 -1.60 -25.18 9.11
CA TRP A 384 -1.96 -23.84 9.55
C TRP A 384 -3.37 -23.77 10.11
N ASP A 385 -3.60 -22.74 10.91
CA ASP A 385 -4.91 -22.26 11.30
C ASP A 385 -5.26 -20.98 10.51
N VAL A 386 -6.56 -20.68 10.42
CA VAL A 386 -7.06 -19.43 9.85
C VAL A 386 -6.90 -18.31 10.87
N VAL A 387 -6.18 -17.26 10.48
CA VAL A 387 -5.84 -16.14 11.37
C VAL A 387 -5.84 -14.83 10.60
N GLN A 388 -6.04 -13.74 11.35
CA GLN A 388 -6.11 -12.38 10.86
C GLN A 388 -5.40 -11.44 11.81
N ALA A 389 -4.85 -10.33 11.31
CA ALA A 389 -4.27 -9.31 12.17
C ALA A 389 -5.35 -8.65 13.04
N VAL A 390 -6.54 -8.46 12.48
CA VAL A 390 -7.76 -8.07 13.20
C VAL A 390 -8.94 -8.92 12.72
N LEU A 391 -9.58 -9.64 13.64
CA LEU A 391 -10.82 -10.38 13.37
C LEU A 391 -11.93 -9.92 14.31
N PHE A 392 -13.03 -9.45 13.73
CA PHE A 392 -14.28 -9.24 14.45
C PHE A 392 -15.21 -10.42 14.16
N ASN A 393 -15.73 -11.01 15.22
CA ASN A 393 -16.65 -12.14 15.15
C ASN A 393 -17.92 -11.81 15.93
N ASN A 394 -19.03 -11.66 15.23
CA ASN A 394 -20.31 -11.35 15.86
C ASN A 394 -20.28 -10.03 16.67
N VAL A 395 -19.53 -9.03 16.20
CA VAL A 395 -19.46 -7.68 16.78
C VAL A 395 -20.52 -6.83 16.08
N GLN A 396 -21.73 -6.79 16.64
CA GLN A 396 -22.90 -6.27 15.95
C GLN A 396 -23.40 -4.96 16.56
N ARG A 397 -23.83 -4.05 15.69
CA ARG A 397 -24.51 -2.79 16.04
C ARG A 397 -23.69 -1.92 17.00
N VAL A 398 -22.38 -1.91 16.83
CA VAL A 398 -21.47 -1.18 17.73
C VAL A 398 -21.18 0.20 17.13
N PRO A 399 -21.62 1.30 17.76
CA PRO A 399 -21.28 2.64 17.31
C PRO A 399 -19.82 2.98 17.64
N ASN A 400 -19.27 3.94 16.91
CA ASN A 400 -17.97 4.59 17.17
C ASN A 400 -16.75 3.67 17.07
N VAL A 401 -16.90 2.50 16.44
CA VAL A 401 -15.78 1.61 16.14
C VAL A 401 -14.82 2.29 15.18
N GLU A 402 -13.52 2.18 15.46
CA GLU A 402 -12.47 2.76 14.63
C GLU A 402 -11.23 1.88 14.55
N ILE A 403 -10.79 1.58 13.33
CA ILE A 403 -9.53 0.89 13.03
C ILE A 403 -8.74 1.80 12.09
N ALA A 404 -7.77 2.53 12.62
CA ALA A 404 -7.10 3.55 11.83
C ALA A 404 -5.61 3.69 12.10
N TRP A 405 -4.89 4.13 11.06
CA TRP A 405 -3.46 4.43 11.13
C TRP A 405 -2.59 3.24 11.55
N ASN A 406 -3.08 2.01 11.39
CA ASN A 406 -2.28 0.82 11.69
C ASN A 406 -1.37 0.47 10.51
N GLU A 407 -0.21 -0.10 10.82
CA GLU A 407 0.73 -0.66 9.87
C GLU A 407 0.75 -2.18 10.01
N ILE A 408 0.20 -2.89 9.04
CA ILE A 408 0.16 -4.35 9.03
C ILE A 408 1.09 -4.83 7.93
N MET A 409 2.17 -5.53 8.28
CA MET A 409 3.10 -6.09 7.31
C MET A 409 3.34 -7.57 7.58
N ASN A 410 3.11 -8.39 6.57
CA ASN A 410 3.37 -9.82 6.60
C ASN A 410 4.39 -10.15 5.53
N GLU A 411 5.46 -10.87 5.89
CA GLU A 411 6.51 -11.26 4.97
C GLU A 411 6.30 -12.73 4.51
N PRO A 412 6.59 -13.04 3.23
CA PRO A 412 6.52 -14.42 2.74
C PRO A 412 7.44 -15.35 3.54
N GLY A 413 6.94 -16.53 3.90
CA GLY A 413 7.72 -17.53 4.65
C GLY A 413 7.95 -17.22 6.14
N LYS A 414 7.58 -16.03 6.62
CA LYS A 414 7.60 -15.68 8.06
C LYS A 414 6.21 -15.64 8.70
N SER A 415 5.16 -15.79 7.91
CA SER A 415 3.76 -15.63 8.34
C SER A 415 2.85 -16.56 7.55
N ARG A 416 1.61 -16.70 8.03
CA ARG A 416 0.48 -17.29 7.29
C ARG A 416 -0.78 -16.56 7.73
N THR A 417 -1.04 -15.41 7.13
CA THR A 417 -2.23 -14.57 7.37
C THR A 417 -3.24 -14.81 6.28
N GLU A 418 -4.48 -15.13 6.61
CA GLU A 418 -5.55 -15.21 5.62
C GLU A 418 -5.99 -13.79 5.24
N GLU A 419 -6.97 -13.18 5.89
CA GLU A 419 -7.24 -11.75 5.76
C GLU A 419 -6.43 -10.94 6.76
N ASN A 420 -6.03 -9.72 6.40
CA ASN A 420 -5.46 -8.82 7.41
C ASN A 420 -6.55 -8.29 8.35
N ILE A 421 -7.68 -7.85 7.80
CA ILE A 421 -8.84 -7.37 8.56
C ILE A 421 -10.09 -8.08 8.06
N ASN A 422 -10.79 -8.80 8.94
CA ASN A 422 -12.03 -9.52 8.62
C ASN A 422 -13.16 -9.13 9.58
N PHE A 423 -14.34 -8.88 9.00
CA PHE A 423 -15.59 -8.63 9.72
C PHE A 423 -16.58 -9.78 9.50
N TYR A 424 -16.44 -10.83 10.30
CA TYR A 424 -17.38 -11.95 10.32
C TYR A 424 -18.63 -11.57 11.11
N VAL A 425 -19.78 -11.50 10.42
CA VAL A 425 -21.11 -11.26 11.00
C VAL A 425 -21.10 -10.05 11.95
N SER A 426 -20.47 -8.96 11.49
CA SER A 426 -20.19 -7.77 12.30
C SER A 426 -20.69 -6.50 11.63
N SER A 427 -21.16 -5.54 12.44
CA SER A 427 -21.75 -4.31 11.95
C SER A 427 -21.60 -3.10 12.87
N GLY A 428 -21.50 -1.93 12.25
CA GLY A 428 -21.76 -0.66 12.92
C GLY A 428 -23.26 -0.43 13.09
N THR A 429 -23.64 0.81 13.36
CA THR A 429 -25.06 1.24 13.35
C THR A 429 -25.32 2.12 12.13
N PRO A 430 -26.58 2.32 11.68
CA PRO A 430 -26.88 3.28 10.62
C PRO A 430 -26.40 4.71 10.91
N GLY A 431 -26.52 5.16 12.17
CA GLY A 431 -26.08 6.49 12.61
C GLY A 431 -24.60 6.60 12.94
N SER A 432 -23.94 5.49 13.24
CA SER A 432 -22.50 5.41 13.50
C SER A 432 -21.91 4.11 12.92
N PRO A 433 -21.71 4.06 11.59
CA PRO A 433 -20.97 2.98 10.94
C PRO A 433 -19.53 2.84 11.43
N MET A 434 -19.00 1.62 11.41
CA MET A 434 -17.59 1.36 11.73
C MET A 434 -16.68 2.10 10.75
N ARG A 435 -15.55 2.64 11.22
CA ARG A 435 -14.60 3.38 10.37
C ARG A 435 -13.26 2.64 10.31
N ILE A 436 -12.82 2.30 9.09
CA ILE A 436 -11.54 1.65 8.82
C ILE A 436 -10.78 2.55 7.86
N HIS A 437 -9.76 3.26 8.34
CA HIS A 437 -9.11 4.26 7.49
C HIS A 437 -7.65 4.53 7.77
N ASP A 438 -6.97 5.04 6.76
CA ASP A 438 -5.56 5.47 6.84
C ASP A 438 -4.60 4.35 7.28
N ASN A 439 -5.00 3.08 7.17
CA ASN A 439 -4.14 1.94 7.46
C ASN A 439 -3.24 1.63 6.26
N TYR A 440 -2.03 1.15 6.55
CA TYR A 440 -1.16 0.50 5.58
C TYR A 440 -1.18 -1.01 5.81
N ILE A 441 -1.49 -1.77 4.77
CA ILE A 441 -1.59 -3.22 4.82
C ILE A 441 -0.73 -3.79 3.70
N GLN A 442 0.28 -4.60 4.06
CA GLN A 442 1.14 -5.26 3.10
C GLN A 442 1.24 -6.76 3.36
N GLY A 443 1.00 -7.54 2.31
CA GLY A 443 1.14 -8.99 2.34
C GLY A 443 -0.01 -9.72 3.04
N ALA A 444 -0.24 -10.94 2.58
CA ALA A 444 -1.18 -11.91 3.13
C ALA A 444 -0.83 -13.25 2.50
N TYR A 445 0.30 -13.84 2.88
CA TYR A 445 0.90 -14.96 2.15
C TYR A 445 0.48 -16.29 2.74
N ASN A 446 0.32 -17.30 1.87
CA ASN A 446 0.24 -18.70 2.27
C ASN A 446 1.65 -19.27 2.50
N LEU A 447 1.74 -20.59 2.71
CA LEU A 447 3.02 -21.27 2.93
C LEU A 447 3.85 -21.46 1.66
N ASP A 448 3.20 -21.50 0.49
CA ASP A 448 3.84 -21.68 -0.82
C ASP A 448 3.26 -20.71 -1.86
N PRO A 449 3.59 -19.42 -1.76
CA PRO A 449 2.95 -18.40 -2.59
C PRO A 449 3.30 -18.49 -4.06
N VAL A 450 4.38 -19.20 -4.42
CA VAL A 450 4.82 -19.38 -5.81
C VAL A 450 3.97 -20.41 -6.55
N ASN A 451 3.51 -21.45 -5.85
CA ASN A 451 2.85 -22.58 -6.50
C ASN A 451 1.38 -22.76 -6.12
N ASP A 452 0.99 -22.41 -4.89
CA ASP A 452 -0.40 -22.56 -4.46
C ASP A 452 -1.26 -21.44 -5.05
N SER A 453 -2.09 -21.82 -6.02
CA SER A 453 -3.04 -20.95 -6.71
C SER A 453 -4.41 -20.88 -6.03
N ASN A 454 -4.61 -21.58 -4.92
CA ASN A 454 -5.90 -21.69 -4.22
C ASN A 454 -5.80 -21.15 -2.80
N TYR A 455 -5.55 -19.85 -2.69
CA TYR A 455 -5.48 -19.15 -1.42
C TYR A 455 -6.44 -17.96 -1.40
N PRO A 456 -7.30 -17.82 -0.38
CA PRO A 456 -8.29 -16.74 -0.32
C PRO A 456 -7.75 -15.46 0.37
N GLY A 457 -6.61 -15.52 1.04
CA GLY A 457 -6.16 -14.45 1.92
C GLY A 457 -5.87 -13.11 1.22
N GLY A 458 -6.26 -12.01 1.86
CA GLY A 458 -6.26 -10.67 1.27
C GLY A 458 -6.12 -9.53 2.27
N GLY A 459 -6.50 -8.32 1.87
CA GLY A 459 -6.42 -7.13 2.71
C GLY A 459 -7.58 -7.03 3.69
N ILE A 460 -8.72 -6.49 3.23
CA ILE A 460 -9.90 -6.21 4.07
C ILE A 460 -11.12 -6.92 3.50
N LEU A 461 -11.78 -7.74 4.33
CA LEU A 461 -13.00 -8.46 3.98
C LEU A 461 -14.19 -7.99 4.81
N LEU A 462 -15.22 -7.50 4.13
CA LEU A 462 -16.50 -7.09 4.71
C LEU A 462 -17.61 -8.09 4.37
N GLY A 463 -18.57 -8.23 5.28
CA GLY A 463 -19.78 -8.99 5.01
C GLY A 463 -19.58 -10.50 5.02
N ASP A 464 -18.54 -10.98 5.69
CA ASP A 464 -18.28 -12.41 5.86
C ASP A 464 -19.38 -13.04 6.75
N GLY A 465 -19.84 -14.22 6.33
CA GLY A 465 -20.98 -14.92 6.91
C GLY A 465 -22.36 -14.41 6.50
N LEU A 466 -23.34 -15.32 6.51
CA LEU A 466 -24.74 -15.00 6.22
C LEU A 466 -25.50 -14.64 7.51
N VAL A 467 -26.29 -13.56 7.46
CA VAL A 467 -27.19 -13.14 8.54
C VAL A 467 -28.63 -13.08 8.06
N THR A 468 -29.57 -13.21 9.00
CA THR A 468 -31.02 -13.07 8.74
C THR A 468 -31.56 -11.67 9.03
N ASP A 469 -30.85 -10.89 9.85
CA ASP A 469 -31.16 -9.49 10.15
C ASP A 469 -30.12 -8.59 9.47
N PRO A 470 -30.53 -7.67 8.57
CA PRO A 470 -29.59 -6.81 7.85
C PRO A 470 -28.77 -5.90 8.77
N LEU A 471 -29.23 -5.63 10.00
CA LEU A 471 -28.49 -4.82 10.97
C LEU A 471 -27.30 -5.56 11.61
N ASN A 472 -27.14 -6.86 11.36
CA ASN A 472 -26.11 -7.69 11.98
C ASN A 472 -24.84 -7.84 11.14
N SER A 473 -24.85 -7.41 9.88
CA SER A 473 -23.67 -7.41 9.01
C SER A 473 -23.75 -6.23 8.06
N GLY A 474 -22.82 -5.28 8.18
CA GLY A 474 -22.92 -4.04 7.40
C GLY A 474 -22.52 -2.77 8.15
N PHE A 475 -22.92 -1.62 7.61
CA PHE A 475 -22.66 -0.30 8.19
C PHE A 475 -21.18 -0.10 8.53
N THR A 476 -20.36 -0.20 7.48
CA THR A 476 -18.90 -0.07 7.57
C THR A 476 -18.42 0.93 6.54
N ARG A 477 -17.44 1.77 6.89
CA ARG A 477 -16.79 2.74 6.01
C ARG A 477 -15.30 2.42 5.96
N VAL A 478 -14.82 2.03 4.78
CA VAL A 478 -13.42 1.69 4.53
C VAL A 478 -12.84 2.72 3.56
N TYR A 479 -11.95 3.58 4.05
CA TYR A 479 -11.46 4.69 3.22
C TYR A 479 -10.02 5.12 3.49
N ASN A 480 -9.37 5.71 2.49
CA ASN A 480 -8.00 6.22 2.59
C ASN A 480 -6.96 5.17 3.04
N ASN A 481 -7.24 3.88 2.90
CA ASN A 481 -6.29 2.82 3.20
C ASN A 481 -5.37 2.57 2.00
N GLN A 482 -4.17 2.08 2.29
CA GLN A 482 -3.22 1.58 1.29
C GLN A 482 -3.06 0.08 1.49
N VAL A 483 -3.51 -0.72 0.51
CA VAL A 483 -3.44 -2.18 0.52
C VAL A 483 -2.48 -2.63 -0.57
N VAL A 484 -1.38 -3.24 -0.18
CA VAL A 484 -0.20 -3.43 -1.02
C VAL A 484 0.21 -4.90 -1.07
N GLY A 485 0.36 -5.46 -2.27
CA GLY A 485 0.96 -6.78 -2.45
C GLY A 485 0.31 -7.92 -1.62
N THR A 486 -1.00 -7.87 -1.35
CA THR A 486 -1.72 -9.00 -0.73
C THR A 486 -1.96 -10.09 -1.78
N THR A 487 -2.17 -11.33 -1.34
CA THR A 487 -2.20 -12.49 -2.24
C THR A 487 -3.45 -12.52 -3.11
N ASN A 488 -4.63 -12.82 -2.56
CA ASN A 488 -5.82 -13.03 -3.37
C ASN A 488 -6.47 -11.71 -3.77
N HIS A 489 -6.83 -10.91 -2.77
CA HIS A 489 -7.58 -9.69 -2.98
C HIS A 489 -7.11 -8.51 -2.14
N GLY A 490 -7.41 -7.31 -2.60
CA GLY A 490 -7.17 -6.07 -1.87
C GLY A 490 -8.29 -5.78 -0.86
N ILE A 491 -9.46 -5.31 -1.32
CA ILE A 491 -10.63 -5.03 -0.47
C ILE A 491 -11.91 -5.64 -1.06
N ALA A 492 -12.72 -6.26 -0.22
CA ALA A 492 -13.84 -7.09 -0.62
C ALA A 492 -15.13 -6.79 0.15
N ILE A 493 -16.26 -6.91 -0.55
CA ILE A 493 -17.61 -6.99 0.04
C ILE A 493 -18.22 -8.33 -0.39
N ASP A 494 -18.31 -9.29 0.54
CA ASP A 494 -18.92 -10.62 0.35
C ASP A 494 -20.41 -10.67 0.72
N GLY A 495 -20.89 -9.65 1.42
CA GLY A 495 -22.17 -9.69 2.12
C GLY A 495 -22.51 -8.37 2.82
N GLY A 496 -23.62 -8.37 3.54
CA GLY A 496 -24.03 -7.25 4.40
C GLY A 496 -24.66 -6.08 3.64
N THR A 497 -25.16 -5.11 4.42
CA THR A 497 -25.81 -3.90 3.89
C THR A 497 -25.04 -2.63 4.23
N ASP A 498 -25.16 -1.59 3.40
CA ASP A 498 -24.66 -0.26 3.71
C ASP A 498 -23.15 -0.21 4.04
N ASN A 499 -22.36 -1.12 3.46
CA ASN A 499 -20.91 -1.04 3.46
C ASN A 499 -20.45 -0.05 2.39
N GLN A 500 -19.50 0.82 2.72
CA GLN A 500 -18.97 1.83 1.82
C GLN A 500 -17.44 1.75 1.79
N VAL A 501 -16.88 1.43 0.63
CA VAL A 501 -15.45 1.32 0.38
C VAL A 501 -15.06 2.41 -0.63
N TYR A 502 -14.27 3.39 -0.21
CA TYR A 502 -13.93 4.52 -1.09
C TYR A 502 -12.59 5.19 -0.80
N ASN A 503 -12.01 5.86 -1.81
CA ASN A 503 -10.74 6.59 -1.69
C ASN A 503 -9.58 5.73 -1.17
N ASN A 504 -9.58 4.43 -1.43
CA ASN A 504 -8.47 3.54 -1.07
C ASN A 504 -7.50 3.42 -2.25
N ARG A 505 -6.24 3.11 -1.95
CA ARG A 505 -5.22 2.74 -2.95
C ARG A 505 -4.88 1.27 -2.79
N LEU A 506 -5.01 0.50 -3.88
CA LEU A 506 -4.79 -0.93 -3.89
C LEU A 506 -3.79 -1.30 -4.98
N ILE A 507 -2.56 -1.60 -4.57
CA ILE A 507 -1.40 -1.73 -5.47
C ILE A 507 -0.76 -3.10 -5.28
N SER A 508 -0.76 -3.93 -6.32
CA SER A 508 -0.09 -5.23 -6.28
C SER A 508 0.63 -5.52 -7.58
N SER A 509 1.89 -5.87 -7.47
CA SER A 509 2.76 -6.33 -8.55
C SER A 509 2.51 -7.79 -8.92
N GLY A 510 1.74 -8.52 -8.11
CA GLY A 510 1.54 -9.97 -8.25
C GLY A 510 2.83 -10.77 -8.05
N ARG A 511 3.83 -10.20 -7.37
CA ARG A 511 5.15 -10.80 -7.16
C ARG A 511 5.56 -10.75 -5.70
N LEU A 512 6.36 -11.73 -5.31
CA LEU A 512 7.13 -11.72 -4.08
C LEU A 512 8.27 -10.69 -4.17
N PRO A 513 8.87 -10.27 -3.05
CA PRO A 513 9.99 -9.33 -3.05
C PRO A 513 11.20 -9.76 -3.90
N ASN A 514 11.37 -11.06 -4.13
CA ASN A 514 12.42 -11.62 -5.00
C ASN A 514 12.02 -11.69 -6.49
N GLY A 515 10.88 -11.13 -6.88
CA GLY A 515 10.37 -11.09 -8.25
C GLY A 515 9.60 -12.32 -8.71
N GLN A 516 9.55 -13.40 -7.92
CA GLN A 516 8.75 -14.59 -8.27
C GLN A 516 7.25 -14.26 -8.26
N ARG A 517 6.48 -14.87 -9.16
CA ARG A 517 5.03 -14.69 -9.20
C ARG A 517 4.36 -15.19 -7.91
N ILE A 518 3.26 -14.53 -7.55
CA ILE A 518 2.30 -15.03 -6.57
C ILE A 518 1.20 -15.76 -7.33
N ALA A 519 1.11 -17.09 -7.16
CA ALA A 519 0.19 -17.93 -7.94
C ALA A 519 -1.30 -17.65 -7.68
N ALA A 520 -1.64 -17.29 -6.45
CA ALA A 520 -3.00 -16.97 -6.06
C ALA A 520 -3.38 -15.48 -6.24
N ALA A 521 -2.53 -14.68 -6.90
CA ALA A 521 -2.85 -13.30 -7.29
C ALA A 521 -4.16 -13.24 -8.09
N ASN A 522 -5.19 -12.62 -7.50
CA ASN A 522 -6.52 -12.57 -8.09
C ASN A 522 -6.98 -11.16 -8.43
N VAL A 523 -7.56 -10.38 -7.52
CA VAL A 523 -8.30 -9.15 -7.87
C VAL A 523 -8.09 -8.00 -6.89
N GLY A 524 -8.02 -6.76 -7.38
CA GLY A 524 -7.85 -5.59 -6.49
C GLY A 524 -9.04 -5.38 -5.56
N VAL A 525 -10.22 -5.14 -6.13
CA VAL A 525 -11.47 -5.01 -5.37
C VAL A 525 -12.55 -5.94 -5.89
N TYR A 526 -13.46 -6.38 -5.02
CA TYR A 526 -14.66 -7.03 -5.49
C TYR A 526 -15.91 -6.75 -4.65
N VAL A 527 -17.07 -6.91 -5.30
CA VAL A 527 -18.41 -6.84 -4.68
C VAL A 527 -19.20 -8.04 -5.17
N TRP A 528 -19.42 -8.99 -4.28
CA TRP A 528 -20.05 -10.27 -4.60
C TRP A 528 -21.00 -10.67 -3.47
N ASP A 529 -22.28 -10.88 -3.77
CA ASP A 529 -23.25 -11.48 -2.84
C ASP A 529 -22.99 -12.99 -2.71
N LEU A 530 -21.80 -13.32 -2.20
CA LEU A 530 -21.26 -14.68 -2.13
C LEU A 530 -22.22 -15.63 -1.40
N ASN A 531 -22.78 -15.13 -0.30
CA ASN A 531 -23.64 -15.90 0.59
C ASN A 531 -25.13 -15.87 0.19
N GLY A 532 -25.49 -15.13 -0.89
CA GLY A 532 -26.86 -15.05 -1.39
C GLY A 532 -27.82 -14.27 -0.48
N GLY A 533 -27.33 -13.31 0.29
CA GLY A 533 -28.11 -12.47 1.19
C GLY A 533 -29.20 -11.66 0.49
N SER A 534 -29.02 -11.35 -0.80
CA SER A 534 -30.01 -10.61 -1.60
C SER A 534 -31.30 -11.40 -1.89
N LYS A 535 -31.24 -12.73 -1.77
CA LYS A 535 -32.33 -13.68 -2.08
C LYS A 535 -33.15 -14.07 -0.86
N LEU A 536 -32.76 -13.63 0.34
CA LEU A 536 -33.53 -13.85 1.56
C LEU A 536 -34.85 -13.07 1.53
N ALA A 537 -35.83 -13.54 2.31
CA ALA A 537 -37.14 -12.89 2.45
C ALA A 537 -36.99 -11.45 2.98
N THR A 538 -36.10 -11.26 3.96
CA THR A 538 -35.55 -9.95 4.33
C THR A 538 -34.12 -9.92 3.78
N PRO A 539 -33.86 -9.19 2.68
CA PRO A 539 -32.52 -9.15 2.10
C PRO A 539 -31.49 -8.61 3.09
N THR A 540 -30.34 -9.27 3.15
CA THR A 540 -29.20 -8.87 3.99
C THR A 540 -27.96 -8.51 3.18
N PHE A 541 -28.16 -8.33 1.87
CA PHE A 541 -27.22 -7.71 0.94
C PHE A 541 -27.89 -6.56 0.20
N GLY A 542 -27.31 -5.37 0.24
CA GLY A 542 -27.83 -4.20 -0.46
C GLY A 542 -27.20 -2.88 -0.03
N ASN A 543 -27.49 -1.81 -0.77
CA ASN A 543 -27.01 -0.44 -0.49
C ASN A 543 -25.49 -0.32 -0.26
N ASN A 544 -24.71 -1.26 -0.79
CA ASN A 544 -23.27 -1.22 -0.66
C ASN A 544 -22.67 -0.22 -1.66
N ARG A 545 -21.49 0.32 -1.37
CA ARG A 545 -20.78 1.26 -2.24
C ARG A 545 -19.32 0.84 -2.39
N MET A 546 -18.85 0.72 -3.63
CA MET A 546 -17.43 0.53 -3.97
C MET A 546 -17.04 1.62 -4.96
N ALA A 547 -16.43 2.71 -4.50
CA ALA A 547 -16.26 3.89 -5.35
C ALA A 547 -14.97 4.68 -5.13
N ASP A 548 -14.51 5.41 -6.14
CA ASP A 548 -13.41 6.37 -6.00
C ASP A 548 -12.09 5.75 -5.51
N ASN A 549 -11.87 4.44 -5.73
CA ASN A 549 -10.64 3.75 -5.36
C ASN A 549 -9.64 3.78 -6.52
N VAL A 550 -8.34 3.85 -6.22
CA VAL A 550 -7.25 3.74 -7.21
C VAL A 550 -6.65 2.34 -7.12
N ILE A 551 -6.69 1.60 -8.23
CA ILE A 551 -6.38 0.18 -8.23
C ILE A 551 -5.44 -0.18 -9.38
N GLY A 552 -4.29 -0.74 -9.03
CA GLY A 552 -3.42 -1.43 -9.97
C GLY A 552 -3.14 -2.83 -9.42
N TRP A 553 -3.58 -3.87 -10.12
CA TRP A 553 -3.54 -5.23 -9.60
C TRP A 553 -3.01 -6.22 -10.63
N THR A 554 -1.70 -6.36 -10.67
CA THR A 554 -1.03 -7.27 -11.60
C THR A 554 -1.22 -8.72 -11.17
N ARG A 555 -1.59 -9.54 -12.14
CA ARG A 555 -1.44 -11.00 -12.10
C ARG A 555 -0.29 -11.40 -13.01
N VAL A 556 0.49 -12.39 -12.59
CA VAL A 556 1.60 -12.94 -13.37
C VAL A 556 1.31 -14.41 -13.65
N ALA A 557 1.10 -14.73 -14.93
CA ALA A 557 0.87 -16.10 -15.35
C ALA A 557 2.15 -16.94 -15.23
N ALA A 558 2.01 -18.28 -15.29
CA ALA A 558 3.14 -19.20 -15.17
C ALA A 558 4.20 -19.02 -16.27
N ASN A 559 3.80 -18.52 -17.45
CA ASN A 559 4.68 -18.19 -18.56
C ASN A 559 5.29 -16.77 -18.45
N GLY A 560 5.07 -16.05 -17.34
CA GLY A 560 5.58 -14.71 -17.10
C GLY A 560 4.73 -13.56 -17.65
N THR A 561 3.67 -13.83 -18.43
CA THR A 561 2.79 -12.78 -18.96
C THR A 561 2.08 -12.06 -17.81
N THR A 562 2.06 -10.73 -17.87
CA THR A 562 1.35 -9.88 -16.91
C THR A 562 -0.02 -9.47 -17.45
N SER A 563 -0.99 -9.37 -16.56
CA SER A 563 -2.31 -8.82 -16.85
C SER A 563 -2.79 -8.03 -15.64
N ASN A 564 -3.54 -6.96 -15.86
CA ASN A 564 -4.20 -6.27 -14.77
C ASN A 564 -5.57 -6.91 -14.46
N ASN A 565 -5.92 -7.00 -13.17
CA ASN A 565 -7.24 -7.43 -12.72
C ASN A 565 -7.72 -6.53 -11.56
N ALA A 566 -7.96 -5.26 -11.86
CA ALA A 566 -8.32 -4.27 -10.85
C ALA A 566 -9.61 -4.60 -10.11
N SER A 567 -10.65 -5.11 -10.77
CA SER A 567 -11.96 -5.27 -10.13
C SER A 567 -12.77 -6.47 -10.60
N TRP A 568 -13.59 -7.02 -9.69
CA TRP A 568 -14.62 -8.00 -10.00
C TRP A 568 -15.94 -7.61 -9.33
N LEU A 569 -16.92 -7.17 -10.12
CA LEU A 569 -18.06 -6.39 -9.64
C LEU A 569 -19.42 -6.96 -10.10
N PRO A 570 -19.69 -8.27 -9.93
CA PRO A 570 -20.89 -8.92 -10.48
C PRO A 570 -22.20 -8.39 -9.90
N ASP A 571 -22.20 -8.01 -8.62
CA ASP A 571 -23.41 -7.64 -7.89
C ASP A 571 -23.54 -6.13 -7.69
N CYS A 572 -22.78 -5.33 -8.45
CA CYS A 572 -23.06 -3.92 -8.58
C CYS A 572 -24.40 -3.73 -9.33
N GLY A 573 -25.24 -2.84 -8.81
CA GLY A 573 -26.64 -2.66 -9.23
C GLY A 573 -27.63 -3.55 -8.47
N LEU A 574 -27.17 -4.59 -7.78
CA LEU A 574 -28.04 -5.46 -6.99
C LEU A 574 -28.47 -4.76 -5.70
N ARG A 575 -29.79 -4.66 -5.48
CA ARG A 575 -30.38 -4.13 -4.24
C ARG A 575 -29.84 -2.74 -3.84
N GLY A 576 -29.66 -1.84 -4.81
CA GLY A 576 -29.17 -0.48 -4.56
C GLY A 576 -27.65 -0.39 -4.33
N THR A 577 -26.91 -1.48 -4.54
CA THR A 577 -25.45 -1.47 -4.48
C THR A 577 -24.88 -0.69 -5.67
N VAL A 578 -23.96 0.24 -5.42
CA VAL A 578 -23.39 1.14 -6.43
C VAL A 578 -21.88 0.98 -6.49
N CYS A 579 -21.35 0.90 -7.71
CA CYS A 579 -19.92 0.87 -7.95
C CYS A 579 -19.58 1.91 -9.01
N SER A 580 -18.72 2.87 -8.71
CA SER A 580 -18.51 4.05 -9.55
C SER A 580 -17.12 4.65 -9.38
N ASN A 581 -16.54 5.20 -10.44
CA ASN A 581 -15.27 5.95 -10.37
C ASN A 581 -14.09 5.18 -9.75
N ASN A 582 -14.10 3.85 -9.77
CA ASN A 582 -12.91 3.08 -9.43
C ASN A 582 -11.91 3.20 -10.59
N GLN A 583 -10.77 3.81 -10.33
CA GLN A 583 -9.72 4.01 -11.31
C GLN A 583 -8.87 2.76 -11.44
N ASP A 584 -8.84 2.18 -12.63
CA ASP A 584 -7.86 1.18 -13.03
C ASP A 584 -6.61 1.89 -13.56
N ILE A 585 -5.47 1.71 -12.88
CA ILE A 585 -4.17 2.29 -13.27
C ILE A 585 -3.23 1.27 -13.94
N GLY A 586 -3.75 0.10 -14.32
CA GLY A 586 -3.01 -0.92 -15.08
C GLY A 586 -2.10 -1.80 -14.23
N THR A 587 -1.10 -2.41 -14.88
CA THR A 587 -0.17 -3.33 -14.22
C THR A 587 0.87 -2.59 -13.41
N MET A 588 1.06 -3.01 -12.16
CA MET A 588 2.05 -2.51 -11.21
C MET A 588 3.32 -3.39 -11.15
N THR A 589 4.37 -2.78 -10.61
CA THR A 589 5.69 -3.37 -10.32
C THR A 589 5.98 -3.34 -8.81
N LEU A 590 7.06 -4.01 -8.38
CA LEU A 590 7.52 -3.94 -6.99
C LEU A 590 7.92 -2.51 -6.57
N SER A 591 8.39 -1.68 -7.51
CA SER A 591 8.69 -0.27 -7.25
C SER A 591 7.42 0.52 -6.89
N ASN A 592 6.29 0.25 -7.58
CA ASN A 592 5.02 0.87 -7.23
C ASN A 592 4.56 0.48 -5.81
N GLU A 593 4.75 -0.78 -5.41
CA GLU A 593 4.45 -1.22 -4.04
C GLU A 593 5.32 -0.47 -2.99
N GLN A 594 6.60 -0.25 -3.29
CA GLN A 594 7.51 0.49 -2.41
C GLN A 594 7.14 1.97 -2.29
N GLN A 595 6.73 2.60 -3.41
CA GLN A 595 6.25 3.98 -3.43
C GLN A 595 5.00 4.17 -2.56
N GLU A 596 4.10 3.18 -2.50
CA GLU A 596 2.94 3.25 -1.59
C GLU A 596 3.35 3.28 -0.12
N TYR A 597 4.40 2.56 0.27
CA TYR A 597 4.89 2.63 1.65
C TYR A 597 5.45 4.03 1.96
N GLN A 598 6.26 4.58 1.05
CA GLN A 598 6.84 5.91 1.20
C GLN A 598 5.76 7.00 1.28
N SER A 599 4.73 6.91 0.43
CA SER A 599 3.60 7.85 0.44
C SER A 599 2.77 7.74 1.72
N TRP A 600 2.62 6.54 2.26
CA TRP A 600 1.97 6.36 3.57
C TRP A 600 2.79 6.97 4.71
N GLN A 601 4.12 6.79 4.71
CA GLN A 601 5.02 7.42 5.68
C GLN A 601 4.99 8.95 5.59
N ALA A 602 4.93 9.50 4.38
CA ALA A 602 4.75 10.94 4.16
C ALA A 602 3.39 11.41 4.70
N LYS A 603 2.33 10.63 4.49
CA LYS A 603 0.99 10.90 5.03
C LYS A 603 0.95 10.88 6.56
N LEU A 604 1.65 9.95 7.22
CA LEU A 604 1.83 9.97 8.67
C LEU A 604 2.48 11.28 9.14
N SER A 605 3.57 11.66 8.47
CA SER A 605 4.34 12.86 8.81
C SER A 605 3.51 14.13 8.64
N SER A 606 2.79 14.29 7.53
CA SER A 606 1.94 15.46 7.27
C SER A 606 0.72 15.53 8.20
N SER A 607 0.27 14.38 8.72
CA SER A 607 -0.84 14.29 9.67
C SER A 607 -0.39 14.35 11.14
N ASN A 608 0.92 14.48 11.39
CA ASN A 608 1.51 14.41 12.73
C ASN A 608 1.09 13.13 13.51
N VAL A 609 1.05 12.00 12.80
CA VAL A 609 0.69 10.69 13.37
C VAL A 609 1.95 9.86 13.55
N LYS A 610 2.17 9.37 14.79
CA LYS A 610 3.16 8.33 15.10
C LYS A 610 2.44 6.98 15.21
N VAL A 611 3.04 5.94 14.64
CA VAL A 611 2.53 4.55 14.71
C VAL A 611 3.49 3.73 15.56
N GLY A 612 2.92 2.90 16.44
CA GLY A 612 3.66 2.06 17.36
C GLY A 612 4.24 2.81 18.59
N PRO A 613 4.85 2.04 19.50
CA PRO A 613 5.33 2.51 20.80
C PRO A 613 6.61 3.35 20.74
#